data_AF-A0A1A7XXI2-F1
#
_entry.id   AF-A0A1A7XXI2-F1
#
_cell.length_a   1.000
_cell.length_b   1.000
_cell.length_c   1.000
_cell.angle_alpha   90.00
_cell.angle_beta   90.00
_cell.angle_gamma   90.00
#
_symmetry.space_group_name_H-M   'P 1'
#
loop_
_entity.id
_entity.type
_entity.pdbx_description
1 polymer ?
#
loop_
_entity_poly.entity_id
_entity_poly.type
_entity_poly.pdbx_seq_one_letter_code
_entity_poly.pdbx_strand_id
1 'polypeptide(L)'
;LNLIQTFQMKYTSLCQWVLSVKKNYRKNVAYHNWRHALNTAQCMFALLKSGRFQNNLNDLEILALMIATLCHDLDHRGVNNSYIQR
;
A
#
# COMPACT_ATOMS: atom_id res chain seq x y z
N LEU A 1 -0.39 -0.11 14.25
CA LEU A 1 -0.16 -1.54 13.93
C LEU A 1 1.16 -2.06 14.51
N ASN A 2 1.96 -1.25 15.23
CA ASN A 2 3.23 -1.63 15.87
C ASN A 2 4.34 -2.22 14.95
N LEU A 3 4.12 -2.25 13.64
CA LEU A 3 5.01 -2.86 12.64
C LEU A 3 6.46 -2.35 12.68
N ILE A 4 6.68 -1.05 12.93
CA ILE A 4 8.04 -0.49 13.01
C ILE A 4 8.83 -1.14 14.15
N GLN A 5 8.20 -1.29 15.31
CA GLN A 5 8.82 -1.92 16.48
C GLN A 5 8.93 -3.43 16.28
N THR A 6 7.86 -4.11 15.84
CA THR A 6 7.86 -5.57 15.66
C THR A 6 8.94 -6.03 14.69
N PHE A 7 9.13 -5.32 13.58
CA PHE A 7 10.08 -5.70 12.53
C PHE A 7 11.38 -4.88 12.54
N GLN A 8 11.62 -4.10 13.60
CA GLN A 8 12.86 -3.32 13.79
C GLN A 8 13.21 -2.44 12.55
N MET A 9 12.20 -1.77 11.99
CA MET A 9 12.38 -0.98 10.77
C MET A 9 13.11 0.33 11.07
N LYS A 10 14.19 0.60 10.35
CA LYS A 10 14.85 1.91 10.40
C LYS A 10 13.91 2.98 9.83
N TYR A 11 13.67 4.04 10.59
CA TYR A 11 12.79 5.15 10.19
C TYR A 11 13.18 5.75 8.82
N THR A 12 14.48 5.96 8.60
CA THR A 12 15.00 6.49 7.32
C THR A 12 14.72 5.57 6.14
N SER A 13 14.89 4.25 6.33
CA SER A 13 14.59 3.25 5.30
C SER A 13 13.09 3.21 4.98
N LEU A 14 12.22 3.31 5.99
CA LEU A 14 10.77 3.37 5.79
C LEU A 14 10.36 4.63 5.00
N CYS A 15 10.89 5.81 5.38
CA CYS A 15 10.62 7.05 4.65
C CYS A 15 11.08 6.97 3.19
N GLN A 16 12.28 6.47 2.93
CA GLN A 16 12.80 6.28 1.58
C GLN A 16 11.95 5.29 0.77
N TRP A 17 11.50 4.21 1.41
CA TRP A 17 10.61 3.24 0.78
C TRP A 17 9.26 3.87 0.40
N VAL A 18 8.59 4.58 1.31
CA VAL A 18 7.32 5.27 1.01
C VAL A 18 7.47 6.29 -0.13
N LEU A 19 8.55 7.06 -0.13
CA LEU A 19 8.84 8.00 -1.22
C LEU A 19 9.09 7.29 -2.56
N SER A 20 9.74 6.14 -2.53
CA SER A 20 9.99 5.31 -3.72
C SER A 20 8.68 4.71 -4.26
N VAL A 21 7.81 4.18 -3.40
CA VAL A 21 6.48 3.70 -3.79
C VAL A 21 5.68 4.83 -4.44
N LYS A 22 5.56 5.99 -3.77
CA LYS A 22 4.86 7.17 -4.31
C LYS A 22 5.41 7.62 -5.66
N LYS A 23 6.74 7.64 -5.83
CA LYS A 23 7.40 8.05 -7.08
C LYS A 23 7.03 7.16 -8.27
N ASN A 24 6.75 5.88 -8.03
CA ASN A 24 6.42 4.90 -9.06
C ASN A 24 4.92 4.83 -9.40
N TYR A 25 4.09 5.70 -8.81
CA TYR A 25 2.74 5.95 -9.30
C TYR A 25 2.73 7.09 -10.32
N ARG A 26 2.04 6.88 -11.45
CA ARG A 26 1.95 7.85 -12.55
C ARG A 26 0.98 8.98 -12.22
N LYS A 27 1.48 10.23 -12.17
CA LYS A 27 0.66 11.42 -11.82
C LYS A 27 -0.41 11.77 -12.85
N ASN A 28 -0.23 11.36 -14.11
CA ASN A 28 -1.16 11.62 -15.20
C ASN A 28 -2.31 10.60 -15.28
N VAL A 29 -2.34 9.58 -14.41
CA VAL A 29 -3.45 8.63 -14.32
C VAL A 29 -4.52 9.20 -13.40
N ALA A 30 -5.75 9.33 -13.90
CA ALA A 30 -6.84 9.99 -13.18
C ALA A 30 -7.25 9.30 -11.88
N TYR A 31 -7.27 7.95 -11.86
CA TYR A 31 -7.75 7.17 -10.71
C TYR A 31 -6.66 6.31 -10.05
N HIS A 32 -6.11 5.30 -10.76
CA HIS A 32 -5.07 4.37 -10.28
C HIS A 32 -3.70 5.05 -10.09
N ASN A 33 -3.65 6.02 -9.17
CA ASN A 33 -2.48 6.82 -8.81
C ASN A 33 -2.19 6.71 -7.31
N TRP A 34 -1.17 7.43 -6.83
CA TRP A 34 -0.74 7.37 -5.43
C TRP A 34 -1.88 7.62 -4.42
N ARG A 35 -2.83 8.50 -4.75
CA ARG A 35 -3.94 8.81 -3.84
C ARG A 35 -4.90 7.64 -3.70
N HIS A 36 -5.13 6.89 -4.78
CA HIS A 36 -5.91 5.66 -4.72
C HIS A 36 -5.24 4.62 -3.80
N ALA A 37 -3.96 4.33 -4.04
CA ALA A 37 -3.22 3.37 -3.20
C ALA A 37 -3.17 3.78 -1.72
N LEU A 38 -2.97 5.07 -1.44
CA LEU A 38 -2.98 5.59 -0.07
C LEU A 38 -4.36 5.44 0.59
N ASN A 39 -5.45 5.69 -0.15
CA ASN A 39 -6.81 5.48 0.36
C ASN A 39 -7.09 4.00 0.62
N THR A 40 -6.64 3.10 -0.27
CA THR A 40 -6.76 1.65 -0.09
C THR A 40 -6.02 1.18 1.16
N ALA A 41 -4.78 1.67 1.39
CA ALA A 41 -4.02 1.38 2.60
C ALA A 41 -4.66 1.97 3.86
N GLN A 42 -5.25 3.18 3.79
CA GLN A 42 -5.99 3.78 4.90
C GLN A 42 -7.25 2.98 5.24
N CYS A 43 -7.98 2.50 4.23
CA CYS A 43 -9.14 1.64 4.41
C CYS A 43 -8.74 0.32 5.10
N MET A 44 -7.65 -0.32 4.66
CA MET A 44 -7.10 -1.50 5.32
C MET A 44 -6.73 -1.22 6.78
N PHE A 45 -6.08 -0.09 7.07
CA PHE A 45 -5.80 0.32 8.44
C PHE A 45 -7.08 0.47 9.28
N ALA A 46 -8.13 1.09 8.74
CA ALA A 46 -9.42 1.24 9.42
C ALA A 46 -10.11 -0.11 9.65
N LEU A 47 -10.06 -1.06 8.70
CA LEU A 47 -10.57 -2.41 8.89
C LEU A 47 -9.82 -3.15 10.01
N LEU A 48 -8.49 -3.08 10.03
CA LEU A 48 -7.67 -3.71 11.05
C LEU A 48 -7.95 -3.11 12.45
N LYS A 49 -8.08 -1.78 12.54
CA LYS A 49 -8.25 -1.06 13.82
C LYS A 49 -9.70 -0.96 14.27
N SER A 50 -10.52 -0.26 13.51
CA SER A 50 -11.92 -0.01 13.87
C SER A 50 -12.79 -1.24 13.62
N GLY A 51 -12.50 -2.00 12.55
CA GLY A 51 -13.16 -3.28 12.26
C GLY A 51 -12.70 -4.44 13.15
N ARG A 52 -11.70 -4.22 14.03
CA ARG A 52 -11.14 -5.23 14.97
C ARG A 52 -10.60 -6.51 14.32
N PHE A 53 -10.31 -6.49 13.01
CA PHE A 53 -9.72 -7.63 12.29
C PHE A 53 -8.26 -7.90 12.64
N GLN A 54 -7.57 -6.96 13.30
CA GLN A 54 -6.18 -7.15 13.71
C GLN A 54 -5.98 -8.41 14.57
N ASN A 55 -6.96 -8.81 15.39
CA ASN A 55 -6.84 -9.97 16.27
C ASN A 55 -6.95 -11.33 15.55
N ASN A 56 -7.34 -11.33 14.27
CA ASN A 56 -7.48 -12.53 13.46
C ASN A 56 -6.25 -12.83 12.60
N LEU A 57 -5.26 -11.94 12.59
CA LEU A 57 -4.09 -12.00 11.72
C LEU A 57 -2.82 -11.88 12.58
N ASN A 58 -1.76 -12.53 12.14
CA ASN A 58 -0.44 -12.34 12.72
C ASN A 58 0.24 -11.07 12.17
N ASP A 59 1.31 -10.63 12.84
CA ASP A 59 2.01 -9.39 12.48
C ASP A 59 2.58 -9.40 11.04
N LEU A 60 2.97 -10.56 10.53
CA LEU A 60 3.47 -10.70 9.16
C LEU A 60 2.35 -10.53 8.12
N GLU A 61 1.17 -11.09 8.37
CA GLU A 61 -0.01 -10.91 7.52
C GLU A 61 -0.46 -9.45 7.49
N ILE A 62 -0.46 -8.79 8.66
CA ILE A 62 -0.78 -7.36 8.77
C ILE A 62 0.24 -6.51 7.99
N LEU A 63 1.54 -6.82 8.13
CA LEU A 63 2.57 -6.14 7.37
C LEU A 63 2.39 -6.34 5.86
N ALA A 64 2.14 -7.58 5.44
CA ALA A 64 1.92 -7.94 4.05
C ALA A 64 0.72 -7.18 3.45
N LEU A 65 -0.39 -7.07 4.18
CA LEU A 65 -1.58 -6.31 3.74
C LEU A 65 -1.28 -4.82 3.57
N MET A 66 -0.54 -4.21 4.51
CA MET A 66 -0.18 -2.79 4.41
C MET A 66 0.77 -2.53 3.22
N ILE A 67 1.74 -3.41 2.99
CA ILE A 67 2.64 -3.33 1.83
C ILE A 67 1.84 -3.53 0.53
N ALA A 68 1.01 -4.58 0.46
CA ALA A 68 0.24 -4.92 -0.72
C ALA A 68 -0.69 -3.77 -1.12
N THR A 69 -1.44 -3.20 -0.17
CA THR A 69 -2.36 -2.09 -0.46
C THR A 69 -1.66 -0.83 -0.94
N LEU A 70 -0.46 -0.52 -0.44
CA LEU A 70 0.36 0.60 -0.95
C LEU A 70 0.96 0.32 -2.34
N CYS A 71 1.18 -0.94 -2.70
CA CYS A 71 1.93 -1.32 -3.90
C CYS A 71 1.07 -1.88 -5.05
N HIS A 72 -0.20 -2.22 -4.83
CA HIS A 72 -1.00 -3.02 -5.75
C HIS A 72 -1.17 -2.42 -7.17
N ASP A 73 -1.11 -1.10 -7.29
CA ASP A 73 -1.29 -0.35 -8.55
C ASP A 73 0.01 0.35 -9.00
N LEU A 74 1.17 -0.10 -8.53
CA LEU A 74 2.46 0.46 -8.96
C LEU A 74 2.62 0.41 -10.49
N ASP A 75 3.13 1.51 -11.07
CA ASP A 75 3.27 1.73 -12.51
C ASP A 75 1.98 1.57 -13.36
N HIS A 76 0.80 1.53 -12.74
CA HIS A 76 -0.47 1.43 -13.47
C HIS A 76 -0.60 2.55 -14.51
N ARG A 77 -0.99 2.22 -15.74
CA ARG A 77 -0.97 3.14 -16.90
C ARG A 77 -2.32 3.79 -17.22
N GLY A 78 -3.35 3.48 -16.45
CA GLY A 78 -4.70 4.01 -16.63
C GLY A 78 -5.49 3.29 -17.72
N VAL A 79 -5.07 2.08 -18.07
CA VAL A 79 -5.73 1.24 -19.08
C VAL A 79 -6.33 0.00 -18.41
N ASN A 80 -7.37 -0.57 -19.00
CA ASN A 80 -7.91 -1.84 -18.51
C ASN A 80 -7.08 -3.03 -19.00
N ASN A 81 -7.28 -4.21 -18.41
CA ASN A 81 -6.53 -5.41 -18.76
C ASN A 81 -6.66 -5.78 -20.25
N SER A 82 -7.83 -5.54 -20.85
CA SER A 82 -8.12 -5.83 -22.25
C SER A 82 -7.37 -4.93 -23.24
N TYR A 83 -6.79 -3.82 -22.78
CA TYR A 83 -5.99 -2.91 -23.60
C TYR A 83 -4.54 -3.39 -23.77
N ILE A 84 -4.07 -4.37 -23.00
CA ILE A 84 -2.73 -4.95 -23.15
C ILE A 84 -2.73 -5.93 -24.34
N GLN A 85 -2.92 -5.41 -25.55
CA GLN A 85 -2.46 -6.05 -26.77
C GLN A 85 -1.23 -5.28 -27.23
N ARG A 86 -0.08 -5.95 -27.22
CA ARG A 86 1.15 -5.46 -27.86
C ARG A 86 1.32 -6.14 -29.20
#